data_AF-A0A931L4J6-F1
#
_entry.id   AF-A0A931L4J6-F1
#
_cell.length_a   1.000
_cell.length_b   1.000
_cell.length_c   1.000
_cell.angle_alpha   90.00
_cell.angle_beta   90.00
_cell.angle_gamma   90.00
#
_symmetry.space_group_name_H-M   'P 1'
#
loop_
_entity.id
_entity.type
_entity.pdbx_description
1 polymer ?
#
loop_
_entity_poly.entity_id
_entity_poly.type
_entity_poly.pdbx_seq_one_letter_code
_entity_poly.pdbx_strand_id
1 'polypeptide(L)'
;MSEIKYLVGYGKPPEATQFKKGQSGNPSGRPKTSVAEKKRAAAKTRFADIVLEETNRSITLMENGGPVEMSMIQAVIRRMGVDAVKGNQKAQLAVVSLAHQAHEASLKELEERIAVVGEYISRCEQEIAYCKRHSLPPPELIPHPDDINVDLSTGDVQFVGPMTAKEKAEWNNAHQRKKEGLEEVQYLRKQIEECPERRERYGVELASEMKIVRLIDAFFPEEKVRRKAGFDREDWVEQTLGKDYLAELQKKRRRAE
;
A
#
# COMPACT_ATOMS: atom_id res chain seq x y z
N MET A 1 77.85 -32.87 2.33
CA MET A 1 77.79 -31.48 2.87
C MET A 1 77.72 -30.57 1.65
N SER A 2 76.83 -29.61 1.52
CA SER A 2 76.19 -28.75 2.52
C SER A 2 75.01 -28.05 1.84
N GLU A 3 73.91 -27.87 2.57
CA GLU A 3 72.81 -26.98 2.17
C GLU A 3 73.37 -25.64 1.70
N ILE A 4 72.95 -25.17 0.51
CA ILE A 4 73.28 -23.83 0.05
C ILE A 4 72.50 -22.84 0.92
N LYS A 5 73.15 -22.34 1.97
CA LYS A 5 72.61 -21.36 2.90
C LYS A 5 72.44 -20.02 2.17
N TYR A 6 71.20 -19.56 2.01
CA TYR A 6 70.89 -18.26 1.39
C TYR A 6 71.65 -17.13 2.11
N LEU A 7 72.55 -16.43 1.39
CA LEU A 7 73.34 -15.32 1.92
C LEU A 7 72.51 -14.03 1.89
N VAL A 8 72.09 -13.59 3.09
CA VAL A 8 71.39 -12.32 3.31
C VAL A 8 72.35 -11.14 3.10
N GLY A 9 71.90 -10.10 2.39
CA GLY A 9 72.71 -8.92 2.08
C GLY A 9 71.88 -7.76 1.52
N TYR A 10 72.52 -6.69 1.08
CA TYR A 10 71.82 -5.52 0.53
C TYR A 10 70.96 -5.91 -0.69
N GLY A 11 69.66 -5.62 -0.64
CA GLY A 11 68.69 -6.03 -1.66
C GLY A 11 68.30 -7.52 -1.65
N LYS A 12 68.78 -8.32 -0.69
CA LYS A 12 68.49 -9.75 -0.52
C LYS A 12 67.97 -10.03 0.90
N PRO A 13 66.66 -9.77 1.17
CA PRO A 13 66.08 -10.00 2.49
C PRO A 13 66.09 -11.49 2.87
N PRO A 14 66.12 -11.85 4.16
CA PRO A 14 66.05 -13.24 4.61
C PRO A 14 64.83 -13.97 4.05
N GLU A 15 64.99 -15.21 3.60
CA GLU A 15 63.87 -16.00 3.03
C GLU A 15 62.68 -16.12 4.00
N ALA A 16 62.95 -16.21 5.31
CA ALA A 16 61.92 -16.33 6.34
C ALA A 16 60.96 -15.13 6.42
N THR A 17 61.36 -13.95 5.93
CA THR A 17 60.56 -12.71 5.98
C THR A 17 60.12 -12.21 4.62
N GLN A 18 60.43 -12.94 3.54
CA GLN A 18 59.95 -12.62 2.20
C GLN A 18 58.46 -12.94 2.06
N PHE A 19 57.69 -12.02 1.49
CA PHE A 19 56.30 -12.31 1.11
C PHE A 19 56.26 -13.37 0.01
N LYS A 20 55.35 -14.34 0.15
CA LYS A 20 55.15 -15.37 -0.87
C LYS A 20 54.70 -14.72 -2.17
N LYS A 21 55.32 -15.10 -3.29
CA LYS A 21 54.96 -14.61 -4.64
C LYS A 21 53.47 -14.89 -4.90
N GLY A 22 52.70 -13.82 -5.14
CA GLY A 22 51.25 -13.88 -5.37
C GLY A 22 50.38 -13.58 -4.14
N GLN A 23 50.96 -13.42 -2.95
CA GLN A 23 50.25 -13.06 -1.74
C GLN A 23 50.68 -11.67 -1.27
N SER A 24 49.72 -10.73 -1.20
CA SER A 24 49.96 -9.40 -0.64
C SER A 24 50.33 -9.51 0.84
N GLY A 25 51.35 -8.76 1.27
CA GLY A 25 51.72 -8.65 2.69
C GLY A 25 50.66 -7.96 3.57
N ASN A 26 49.67 -7.30 2.95
CA ASN A 26 48.49 -6.79 3.62
C ASN A 26 47.22 -7.31 2.92
N PRO A 27 46.70 -8.48 3.32
CA PRO A 27 45.46 -9.04 2.78
C PRO A 27 44.23 -8.16 3.07
N SER A 28 44.27 -7.39 4.17
CA SER A 28 43.21 -6.48 4.61
C SER A 28 43.41 -5.05 4.12
N GLY A 29 44.35 -4.82 3.20
CA GLY A 29 44.52 -3.52 2.55
C GLY A 29 43.25 -3.08 1.84
N ARG A 30 43.11 -1.78 1.57
CA ARG A 30 41.94 -1.21 0.89
C ARG A 30 41.64 -2.02 -0.38
N PRO A 31 40.48 -2.70 -0.49
CA PRO A 31 40.15 -3.48 -1.67
C PRO A 31 40.18 -2.56 -2.89
N LYS A 32 40.78 -3.03 -4.00
CA LYS A 32 40.76 -2.30 -5.27
C LYS A 32 39.30 -2.18 -5.70
N THR A 33 38.69 -1.01 -5.50
CA THR A 33 37.39 -0.69 -6.09
C THR A 33 37.49 -0.98 -7.58
N SER A 34 36.65 -1.88 -8.06
CA SER A 34 36.77 -2.37 -9.43
C SER A 34 36.58 -1.19 -10.40
N VAL A 35 37.30 -1.21 -11.53
CA VAL A 35 37.05 -0.23 -12.61
C VAL A 35 35.59 -0.30 -13.06
N ALA A 36 34.95 -1.46 -12.90
CA ALA A 36 33.51 -1.68 -13.11
C ALA A 36 32.61 -0.95 -12.10
N GLU A 37 32.97 -0.86 -10.82
CA GLU A 37 32.25 -0.03 -9.82
C GLU A 37 32.41 1.47 -10.08
N LYS A 38 33.63 1.92 -10.43
CA LYS A 38 33.86 3.31 -10.83
C LYS A 38 33.11 3.66 -12.12
N LYS A 39 33.05 2.75 -13.09
CA LYS A 39 32.23 2.90 -14.30
C LYS A 39 30.74 2.80 -14.02
N ARG A 40 30.27 1.97 -13.07
CA ARG A 40 28.85 1.92 -12.66
C ARG A 40 28.40 3.19 -11.95
N ALA A 41 29.27 3.81 -11.16
CA ALA A 41 29.02 5.11 -10.55
C ALA A 41 29.05 6.24 -11.61
N ALA A 42 30.08 6.27 -12.46
CA ALA A 42 30.22 7.30 -13.51
C ALA A 42 29.23 7.15 -14.68
N ALA A 43 28.71 5.95 -14.95
CA ALA A 43 27.66 5.71 -15.95
C ALA A 43 26.24 5.94 -15.41
N LYS A 44 26.09 6.17 -14.10
CA LYS A 44 24.79 6.39 -13.44
C LYS A 44 24.49 7.83 -13.11
N THR A 45 25.46 8.75 -13.11
CA THR A 45 25.18 10.16 -12.85
C THR A 45 24.78 10.85 -14.15
N ARG A 46 23.49 10.81 -14.49
CA ARG A 46 22.95 11.62 -15.59
C ARG A 46 22.91 13.07 -15.14
N PHE A 47 22.95 14.00 -16.09
CA PHE A 47 22.80 15.43 -15.79
C PHE A 47 21.55 15.71 -14.93
N ALA A 48 20.44 14.99 -15.19
CA ALA A 48 19.23 15.06 -14.39
C ALA A 48 19.47 14.71 -12.91
N ASP A 49 20.30 13.71 -12.61
CA ASP A 49 20.58 13.29 -11.23
C ASP A 49 21.38 14.36 -10.48
N ILE A 50 22.35 15.00 -11.15
CA ILE A 50 23.13 16.12 -10.57
C ILE A 50 22.20 17.29 -10.28
N VAL A 51 21.30 17.63 -11.22
CA VAL A 51 20.33 18.70 -11.03
C VAL A 51 19.38 18.39 -9.87
N LEU A 52 18.86 17.16 -9.78
CA LEU A 52 17.97 16.74 -8.69
C LEU A 52 18.69 16.73 -7.34
N GLU A 53 19.93 16.28 -7.28
CA GLU A 53 20.74 16.30 -6.06
C GLU A 53 21.01 17.74 -5.61
N GLU A 54 21.45 18.61 -6.52
CA GLU A 54 21.77 20.00 -6.21
C GLU A 54 20.52 20.82 -5.84
N THR A 55 19.39 20.57 -6.49
CA THR A 55 18.12 21.27 -6.17
C THR A 55 17.54 20.84 -4.82
N ASN A 56 17.66 19.56 -4.47
CA ASN A 56 17.13 19.02 -3.22
C ASN A 56 18.11 19.12 -2.04
N ARG A 57 19.37 19.54 -2.26
CA ARG A 57 20.32 19.69 -1.16
C ARG A 57 19.82 20.70 -0.13
N SER A 58 20.04 20.39 1.14
CA SER A 58 19.69 21.28 2.25
C SER A 58 20.66 22.47 2.34
N ILE A 59 20.12 23.66 2.60
CA ILE A 59 20.85 24.88 2.89
C ILE A 59 20.26 25.59 4.11
N THR A 60 21.10 26.34 4.82
CA THR A 60 20.67 27.18 5.95
C THR A 60 20.58 28.63 5.50
N LEU A 61 19.41 29.25 5.67
CA LEU A 61 19.18 30.67 5.40
C LEU A 61 18.71 31.39 6.66
N MET A 62 19.02 32.68 6.77
CA MET A 62 18.53 33.52 7.87
C MET A 62 17.21 34.18 7.46
N GLU A 63 16.10 33.79 8.09
CA GLU A 63 14.77 34.38 7.89
C GLU A 63 14.14 34.76 9.24
N ASN A 64 13.43 35.89 9.30
CA ASN A 64 12.68 36.34 10.50
C ASN A 64 13.48 36.30 11.82
N GLY A 65 14.79 36.57 11.76
CA GLY A 65 15.66 36.62 12.93
C GLY A 65 16.22 35.27 13.39
N GLY A 66 16.02 34.19 12.65
CA GLY A 66 16.59 32.86 12.98
C GLY A 66 17.04 32.05 11.76
N PRO A 67 17.90 31.04 11.94
CA PRO A 67 18.28 30.11 10.89
C PRO A 67 17.12 29.16 10.56
N VAL A 68 16.77 29.04 9.29
CA VAL A 68 15.81 28.06 8.75
C VAL A 68 16.54 27.17 7.77
N GLU A 69 16.41 25.86 7.95
CA GLU A 69 16.94 24.85 7.04
C GLU A 69 15.87 24.46 6.01
N MET A 70 16.21 24.50 4.71
CA MET A 70 15.33 24.10 3.61
C MET A 70 16.15 23.69 2.38
N SER A 71 15.52 23.03 1.41
CA SER A 71 16.21 22.69 0.15
C SER A 71 16.54 23.95 -0.69
N MET A 72 17.57 23.86 -1.52
CA MET A 72 17.99 24.96 -2.38
C MET A 72 16.85 25.43 -3.30
N ILE A 73 16.09 24.50 -3.89
CA ILE A 73 14.96 24.85 -4.76
C ILE A 73 13.83 25.56 -4.00
N GLN A 74 13.52 25.14 -2.76
CA GLN A 74 12.53 25.81 -1.91
C GLN A 74 12.94 27.26 -1.60
N ALA A 75 14.22 27.49 -1.31
CA ALA A 75 14.75 28.82 -1.08
C ALA A 75 14.63 29.74 -2.31
N VAL A 76 14.96 29.21 -3.50
CA VAL A 76 14.84 29.95 -4.76
C VAL A 76 13.38 30.30 -5.05
N ILE A 77 12.45 29.34 -4.90
CA ILE A 77 11.02 29.57 -5.11
C ILE A 77 10.48 30.62 -4.12
N ARG A 78 10.89 30.55 -2.85
CA ARG A 78 10.49 31.53 -1.83
C ARG A 78 10.98 32.93 -2.17
N ARG A 79 12.26 33.07 -2.54
CA ARG A 79 12.82 34.37 -2.93
C ARG A 79 12.13 34.95 -4.17
N MET A 80 11.90 34.11 -5.16
CA MET A 80 11.16 34.49 -6.38
C MET A 80 9.75 34.99 -6.05
N GLY A 81 9.05 34.36 -5.09
CA GLY A 81 7.77 34.85 -4.58
C GLY A 81 7.86 36.25 -3.98
N VAL A 82 8.88 36.51 -3.13
CA VAL A 82 9.12 37.84 -2.55
C VAL A 82 9.37 38.89 -3.64
N ASP A 83 10.19 38.57 -4.65
CA ASP A 83 10.49 39.49 -5.74
C ASP A 83 9.25 39.73 -6.63
N ALA A 84 8.41 38.73 -6.84
CA ALA A 84 7.14 38.85 -7.56
C ALA A 84 6.16 39.80 -6.85
N VAL A 85 6.02 39.68 -5.52
CA VAL A 85 5.19 40.57 -4.70
C VAL A 85 5.69 42.02 -4.76
N LYS A 86 7.00 42.23 -4.88
CA LYS A 86 7.62 43.55 -5.03
C LYS A 86 7.49 44.17 -6.44
N GLY A 87 6.76 43.53 -7.35
CA GLY A 87 6.49 44.07 -8.68
C GLY A 87 7.50 43.67 -9.76
N ASN A 88 8.40 42.73 -9.50
CA ASN A 88 9.29 42.21 -10.54
C ASN A 88 8.48 41.37 -11.54
N GLN A 89 8.20 41.95 -12.72
CA GLN A 89 7.39 41.32 -13.76
C GLN A 89 7.92 39.94 -14.20
N LYS A 90 9.24 39.74 -14.28
CA LYS A 90 9.82 38.43 -14.66
C LYS A 90 9.54 37.37 -13.58
N ALA A 91 9.67 37.75 -12.31
CA ALA A 91 9.35 36.87 -11.20
C ALA A 91 7.84 36.57 -11.13
N GLN A 92 6.97 37.55 -11.40
CA GLN A 92 5.53 37.35 -11.47
C GLN A 92 5.14 36.33 -12.55
N LEU A 93 5.66 36.47 -13.77
CA LEU A 93 5.41 35.52 -14.86
C LEU A 93 5.92 34.11 -14.51
N ALA A 94 7.10 34.01 -13.90
CA ALA A 94 7.66 32.73 -13.48
C ALA A 94 6.81 32.05 -12.40
N VAL A 95 6.34 32.78 -11.39
CA VAL A 95 5.47 32.25 -10.32
C VAL A 95 4.13 31.80 -10.88
N VAL A 96 3.48 32.58 -11.75
CA VAL A 96 2.21 32.18 -12.38
C VAL A 96 2.39 30.92 -13.22
N SER A 97 3.46 30.85 -14.00
CA SER A 97 3.78 29.67 -14.82
C SER A 97 4.02 28.42 -13.96
N LEU A 98 4.80 28.54 -12.88
CA LEU A 98 5.05 27.42 -11.96
C LEU A 98 3.78 26.99 -11.22
N ALA A 99 2.95 27.93 -10.79
CA ALA A 99 1.68 27.61 -10.14
C ALA A 99 0.74 26.86 -11.10
N HIS A 100 0.63 27.31 -12.35
CA HIS A 100 -0.15 26.62 -13.37
C HIS A 100 0.37 25.21 -13.63
N GLN A 101 1.69 25.05 -13.83
CA GLN A 101 2.31 23.75 -14.05
C GLN A 101 2.13 22.80 -12.85
N ALA A 102 2.23 23.32 -11.62
CA ALA A 102 1.98 22.54 -10.42
C ALA A 102 0.53 22.07 -10.33
N HIS A 103 -0.44 22.95 -10.61
CA HIS A 103 -1.86 22.59 -10.65
C HIS A 103 -2.16 21.55 -11.74
N GLU A 104 -1.63 21.75 -12.95
CA GLU A 104 -1.80 20.82 -14.07
C GLU A 104 -1.18 19.44 -13.76
N ALA A 105 0.02 19.42 -13.17
CA ALA A 105 0.66 18.19 -12.73
C ALA A 105 -0.16 17.46 -11.66
N SER A 106 -0.70 18.18 -10.67
CA SER A 106 -1.57 17.57 -9.64
C SER A 106 -2.88 17.02 -10.21
N LEU A 107 -3.52 17.74 -11.15
CA LEU A 107 -4.73 17.26 -11.83
C LEU A 107 -4.44 16.01 -12.65
N LYS A 108 -3.32 16.00 -13.37
CA LYS A 108 -2.89 14.85 -14.17
C LYS A 108 -2.56 13.64 -13.29
N GLU A 109 -1.88 13.84 -12.16
CA GLU A 109 -1.61 12.77 -11.20
C GLU A 109 -2.92 12.18 -10.63
N LEU A 110 -3.89 13.04 -10.32
CA LEU A 110 -5.22 12.60 -9.91
C LEU A 110 -5.93 11.81 -11.02
N GLU A 111 -5.91 12.32 -12.25
CA GLU A 111 -6.47 11.64 -13.42
C GLU A 111 -5.82 10.27 -13.65
N GLU A 112 -4.49 10.20 -13.62
CA GLU A 112 -3.73 8.95 -13.77
C GLU A 112 -4.06 7.95 -12.65
N ARG A 113 -4.25 8.42 -11.41
CA ARG A 113 -4.66 7.57 -10.28
C ARG A 113 -6.04 6.95 -10.47
N ILE A 114 -7.00 7.70 -11.00
CA ILE A 114 -8.38 7.21 -11.18
C ILE A 114 -8.61 6.50 -12.52
N ALA A 115 -7.78 6.76 -13.54
CA ALA A 115 -7.97 6.26 -14.90
C ALA A 115 -8.08 4.73 -14.97
N VAL A 116 -7.19 4.01 -14.30
CA VAL A 116 -7.16 2.53 -14.32
C VAL A 116 -8.49 1.93 -13.85
N VAL A 117 -9.05 2.51 -12.78
CA VAL A 117 -10.31 2.03 -12.19
C VAL A 117 -11.51 2.50 -13.02
N GLY A 118 -11.47 3.73 -13.53
CA GLY A 118 -12.50 4.25 -14.43
C GLY A 118 -12.62 3.45 -15.73
N GLU A 119 -11.50 3.06 -16.34
CA GLU A 119 -11.46 2.18 -17.51
C GLU A 119 -12.08 0.81 -17.19
N TYR A 120 -11.74 0.24 -16.03
CA TYR A 120 -12.32 -1.02 -15.58
C TYR A 120 -13.84 -0.92 -15.41
N ILE A 121 -14.32 0.07 -14.65
CA ILE A 121 -15.76 0.30 -14.40
C ILE A 121 -16.50 0.49 -15.71
N SER A 122 -16.01 1.37 -16.58
CA SER A 122 -16.61 1.63 -17.90
C SER A 122 -16.73 0.37 -18.74
N ARG A 123 -15.67 -0.46 -18.80
CA ARG A 123 -15.71 -1.75 -19.52
C ARG A 123 -16.76 -2.70 -18.92
N CYS A 124 -16.82 -2.81 -17.60
CA CYS A 124 -17.79 -3.63 -16.90
C CYS A 124 -19.23 -3.19 -17.16
N GLU A 125 -19.52 -1.88 -17.09
CA GLU A 125 -20.84 -1.33 -17.38
C GLU A 125 -21.27 -1.62 -18.82
N GLN A 126 -20.35 -1.48 -19.78
CA GLN A 126 -20.60 -1.84 -21.19
C GLN A 126 -20.94 -3.32 -21.34
N GLU A 127 -20.23 -4.21 -20.66
CA GLU A 127 -20.46 -5.66 -20.69
C GLU A 127 -21.82 -6.03 -20.08
N ILE A 128 -22.16 -5.45 -18.92
CA ILE A 128 -23.47 -5.63 -18.28
C ILE A 128 -24.59 -5.13 -19.20
N ALA A 129 -24.42 -3.94 -19.79
CA ALA A 129 -25.40 -3.36 -20.70
C ALA A 129 -25.56 -4.21 -21.97
N TYR A 130 -24.48 -4.77 -22.49
CA TYR A 130 -24.50 -5.70 -23.63
C TYR A 130 -25.29 -6.96 -23.28
N CYS A 131 -24.96 -7.65 -22.18
CA CYS A 131 -25.67 -8.86 -21.77
C CYS A 131 -27.17 -8.60 -21.58
N LYS A 132 -27.52 -7.47 -20.95
CA LYS A 132 -28.92 -7.06 -20.76
C LYS A 132 -29.67 -6.84 -22.07
N ARG A 133 -29.06 -6.15 -23.05
CA ARG A 133 -29.67 -5.91 -24.37
C ARG A 133 -29.88 -7.20 -25.16
N HIS A 134 -28.96 -8.15 -25.01
CA HIS A 134 -28.98 -9.42 -25.74
C HIS A 134 -29.64 -10.57 -24.97
N SER A 135 -30.24 -10.30 -23.80
CA SER A 135 -30.84 -11.33 -22.92
C SER A 135 -29.87 -12.49 -22.58
N LEU A 136 -28.58 -12.17 -22.47
CA LEU A 136 -27.55 -13.09 -22.03
C LEU A 136 -27.48 -13.11 -20.49
N PRO A 137 -26.98 -14.20 -19.88
CA PRO A 137 -26.73 -14.21 -18.45
C PRO A 137 -25.81 -13.04 -18.05
N PRO A 138 -26.03 -12.42 -16.87
CA PRO A 138 -25.14 -11.39 -16.35
C PRO A 138 -23.69 -11.89 -16.28
N PRO A 139 -22.70 -11.06 -16.64
CA PRO A 139 -21.29 -11.45 -16.54
C PRO A 139 -20.88 -11.60 -15.08
N GLU A 140 -20.02 -12.58 -14.79
CA GLU A 140 -19.41 -12.74 -13.46
C GLU A 140 -18.18 -11.84 -13.36
N LEU A 141 -18.41 -10.61 -12.88
CA LEU A 141 -17.37 -9.59 -12.76
C LEU A 141 -16.77 -9.56 -11.36
N ILE A 142 -15.44 -9.60 -11.29
CA ILE A 142 -14.68 -9.52 -10.04
C ILE A 142 -13.51 -8.54 -10.24
N PRO A 143 -13.44 -7.45 -9.45
CA PRO A 143 -14.52 -6.91 -8.60
C PRO A 143 -15.76 -6.46 -9.41
N HIS A 144 -16.96 -6.53 -8.83
CA HIS A 144 -18.13 -5.93 -9.50
C HIS A 144 -18.03 -4.39 -9.49
N PRO A 145 -18.43 -3.65 -10.54
CA PRO A 145 -18.33 -2.18 -10.56
C PRO A 145 -19.02 -1.49 -9.36
N ASP A 146 -20.25 -1.91 -8.99
CA ASP A 146 -20.93 -1.40 -7.78
C ASP A 146 -20.19 -1.65 -6.45
N ASP A 147 -19.14 -2.48 -6.45
CA ASP A 147 -18.34 -2.77 -5.26
C ASP A 147 -17.10 -1.87 -5.17
N ILE A 148 -16.99 -0.86 -6.04
CA ILE A 148 -15.86 0.06 -6.15
C ILE A 148 -16.36 1.49 -5.96
N ASN A 149 -15.88 2.14 -4.90
CA ASN A 149 -16.13 3.55 -4.64
C ASN A 149 -14.87 4.35 -4.98
N VAL A 150 -15.02 5.40 -5.80
CA VAL A 150 -13.93 6.29 -6.18
C VAL A 150 -14.25 7.70 -5.70
N ASP A 151 -13.41 8.26 -4.84
CA ASP A 151 -13.43 9.67 -4.50
C ASP A 151 -12.71 10.45 -5.61
N LEU A 152 -13.48 11.18 -6.43
CA LEU A 152 -12.95 11.95 -7.56
C LEU A 152 -12.11 13.17 -7.14
N SER A 153 -12.17 13.59 -5.87
CA SER A 153 -11.41 14.73 -5.35
C SER A 153 -10.06 14.32 -4.79
N THR A 154 -9.98 13.15 -4.14
CA THR A 154 -8.74 12.65 -3.53
C THR A 154 -8.06 11.57 -4.38
N GLY A 155 -8.80 10.93 -5.28
CA GLY A 155 -8.34 9.77 -6.06
C GLY A 155 -8.27 8.50 -5.23
N ASP A 156 -8.98 8.44 -4.10
CA ASP A 156 -9.02 7.25 -3.25
C ASP A 156 -10.03 6.24 -3.79
N VAL A 157 -9.59 4.99 -3.86
CA VAL A 157 -10.39 3.87 -4.36
C VAL A 157 -10.62 2.89 -3.23
N GLN A 158 -11.89 2.65 -2.91
CA GLN A 158 -12.30 1.70 -1.88
C GLN A 158 -13.06 0.53 -2.50
N PHE A 159 -12.69 -0.68 -2.09
CA PHE A 159 -13.37 -1.91 -2.49
C PHE A 159 -14.25 -2.41 -1.35
N VAL A 160 -15.56 -2.37 -1.53
CA VAL A 160 -16.56 -2.80 -0.54
C VAL A 160 -17.03 -4.24 -0.77
N GLY A 161 -16.30 -4.98 -1.60
CA GLY A 161 -16.65 -6.32 -2.06
C GLY A 161 -15.46 -7.20 -2.40
N PRO A 162 -15.72 -8.43 -2.87
CA PRO A 162 -14.68 -9.33 -3.34
C PRO A 162 -13.87 -8.72 -4.49
N MET A 163 -12.55 -8.69 -4.35
CA MET A 163 -11.60 -8.26 -5.37
C MET A 163 -11.02 -9.44 -6.16
N THR A 164 -11.12 -10.65 -5.61
CA THR A 164 -10.57 -11.87 -6.24
C THR A 164 -11.59 -12.99 -6.28
N ALA A 165 -11.40 -13.95 -7.19
CA ALA A 165 -12.23 -15.15 -7.27
C ALA A 165 -12.23 -15.95 -5.95
N LYS A 166 -11.10 -15.95 -5.24
CA LYS A 166 -10.98 -16.58 -3.92
C LYS A 166 -11.89 -15.89 -2.90
N GLU A 167 -11.83 -14.56 -2.81
CA GLU A 167 -12.69 -13.79 -1.91
C GLU A 167 -14.17 -13.93 -2.28
N LYS A 168 -14.50 -14.03 -3.57
CA LYS A 168 -15.89 -14.26 -4.01
C LYS A 168 -16.37 -15.64 -3.59
N ALA A 169 -15.52 -16.67 -3.70
CA ALA A 169 -15.84 -18.01 -3.21
C ALA A 169 -16.01 -18.05 -1.68
N GLU A 170 -15.15 -17.37 -0.94
CA GLU A 170 -15.29 -17.22 0.53
C GLU A 170 -16.60 -16.52 0.90
N TRP A 171 -16.96 -15.44 0.19
CA TRP A 171 -18.23 -14.73 0.37
C TRP A 171 -19.42 -15.66 0.07
N ASN A 172 -19.40 -16.40 -1.04
CA ASN A 172 -20.45 -17.36 -1.40
C ASN A 172 -20.62 -18.44 -0.30
N ASN A 173 -19.51 -19.01 0.18
CA ASN A 173 -19.52 -20.02 1.23
C ASN A 173 -20.08 -19.46 2.55
N ALA A 174 -19.71 -18.24 2.92
CA ALA A 174 -20.25 -17.58 4.11
C ALA A 174 -21.77 -17.37 4.01
N HIS A 175 -22.26 -16.90 2.86
CA HIS A 175 -23.70 -16.73 2.63
C HIS A 175 -24.46 -18.06 2.63
N GLN A 176 -23.87 -19.13 2.10
CA GLN A 176 -24.44 -20.47 2.17
C GLN A 176 -24.52 -20.95 3.63
N ARG A 177 -23.46 -20.79 4.42
CA ARG A 177 -23.46 -21.14 5.86
C ARG A 177 -24.47 -20.32 6.66
N LYS A 178 -24.68 -19.05 6.32
CA LYS A 178 -25.72 -18.20 6.92
C LYS A 178 -27.11 -18.78 6.65
N LYS A 179 -27.38 -19.21 5.41
CA LYS A 179 -28.66 -19.81 5.04
C LYS A 179 -28.93 -21.07 5.88
N GLU A 180 -27.97 -21.98 5.93
CA GLU A 180 -28.04 -23.21 6.74
C GLU A 180 -28.26 -22.89 8.23
N GLY A 181 -27.51 -21.92 8.78
CA GLY A 181 -27.67 -21.50 10.17
C GLY A 181 -29.05 -20.89 10.46
N LEU A 182 -29.65 -20.17 9.51
CA LEU A 182 -31.01 -19.64 9.66
C LEU A 182 -32.08 -20.74 9.66
N GLU A 183 -31.91 -21.77 8.83
CA GLU A 183 -32.78 -22.95 8.81
C GLU A 183 -32.68 -23.72 10.16
N GLU A 184 -31.47 -23.88 10.68
CA GLU A 184 -31.23 -24.50 11.98
C GLU A 184 -31.79 -23.68 13.15
N VAL A 185 -31.62 -22.35 13.14
CA VAL A 185 -32.25 -21.44 14.10
C VAL A 185 -33.77 -21.59 14.11
N GLN A 186 -34.41 -21.69 12.94
CA GLN A 186 -35.86 -21.91 12.86
C GLN A 186 -36.26 -23.26 13.43
N TYR A 187 -35.52 -24.32 13.11
CA TYR A 187 -35.74 -25.65 13.66
C TYR A 187 -35.62 -25.68 15.19
N LEU A 188 -34.54 -25.12 15.75
CA LEU A 188 -34.30 -25.07 17.19
C LEU A 188 -35.38 -24.27 17.92
N ARG A 189 -35.83 -23.14 17.36
CA ARG A 189 -36.95 -22.36 17.92
C ARG A 189 -38.22 -23.19 17.99
N LYS A 190 -38.56 -23.90 16.93
CA LYS A 190 -39.73 -24.80 16.89
C LYS A 190 -39.61 -25.92 17.93
N GLN A 191 -38.44 -26.54 18.07
CA GLN A 191 -38.22 -27.59 19.08
C GLN A 191 -38.36 -27.09 20.53
N ILE A 192 -37.92 -25.85 20.80
CA ILE A 192 -38.10 -25.23 22.12
C ILE A 192 -39.57 -24.91 22.39
N GLU A 193 -40.33 -24.52 21.36
CA GLU A 193 -41.76 -24.27 21.46
C GLU A 193 -42.55 -25.56 21.72
N GLU A 194 -42.25 -26.62 20.98
CA GLU A 194 -42.89 -27.94 21.13
C GLU A 194 -42.51 -28.64 22.45
N CYS A 195 -41.27 -28.48 22.92
CA CYS A 195 -40.75 -29.10 24.13
C CYS A 195 -40.01 -28.07 25.02
N PRO A 196 -40.72 -27.25 25.82
CA PRO A 196 -40.10 -26.21 26.65
C PRO A 196 -39.04 -26.74 27.64
N GLU A 197 -39.17 -27.99 28.08
CA GLU A 197 -38.21 -28.67 28.96
C GLU A 197 -36.81 -28.80 28.34
N ARG A 198 -36.70 -28.78 27.00
CA ARG A 198 -35.43 -28.86 26.26
C ARG A 198 -34.81 -27.50 25.99
N ARG A 199 -35.40 -26.41 26.50
CA ARG A 199 -34.94 -25.03 26.28
C ARG A 199 -33.48 -24.81 26.66
N GLU A 200 -33.02 -25.39 27.76
CA GLU A 200 -31.61 -25.21 28.18
C GLU A 200 -30.65 -25.83 27.16
N ARG A 201 -30.94 -27.06 26.72
CA ARG A 201 -30.12 -27.77 25.73
C ARG A 201 -30.10 -27.07 24.37
N TYR A 202 -31.28 -26.83 23.78
CA TYR A 202 -31.37 -26.20 22.46
C TYR A 202 -31.08 -24.70 22.50
N GLY A 203 -31.19 -24.05 23.65
CA GLY A 203 -30.88 -22.63 23.82
C GLY A 203 -29.39 -22.32 23.62
N VAL A 204 -28.50 -23.22 24.06
CA VAL A 204 -27.05 -23.08 23.85
C VAL A 204 -26.71 -23.16 22.35
N GLU A 205 -27.27 -24.16 21.66
CA GLU A 205 -27.08 -24.37 20.23
C GLU A 205 -27.67 -23.21 19.42
N LEU A 206 -28.89 -22.78 19.76
CA LEU A 206 -29.56 -21.62 19.18
C LEU A 206 -28.70 -20.35 19.32
N ALA A 207 -28.14 -20.12 20.50
CA ALA A 207 -27.27 -18.97 20.75
C ALA A 207 -25.98 -19.05 19.92
N SER A 208 -25.41 -20.25 19.76
CA SER A 208 -24.22 -20.48 18.91
C SER A 208 -24.51 -20.19 17.45
N GLU A 209 -25.61 -20.71 16.89
CA GLU A 209 -25.99 -20.48 15.50
C GLU A 209 -26.32 -19.01 15.23
N MET A 210 -27.09 -18.37 16.12
CA MET A 210 -27.37 -16.93 16.01
C MET A 210 -26.09 -16.09 16.04
N LYS A 211 -25.08 -16.51 16.82
CA LYS A 211 -23.78 -15.85 16.85
C LYS A 211 -23.01 -16.01 15.54
N ILE A 212 -23.03 -17.19 14.93
CA ILE A 212 -22.39 -17.43 13.62
C ILE A 212 -23.06 -16.58 12.53
N VAL A 213 -24.40 -16.58 12.47
CA VAL A 213 -25.16 -15.75 11.53
C VAL A 213 -24.79 -14.27 11.69
N ARG A 214 -24.74 -13.77 12.94
CA ARG A 214 -24.36 -12.38 13.23
C ARG A 214 -22.92 -12.04 12.80
N LEU A 215 -21.98 -12.98 12.96
CA LEU A 215 -20.60 -12.79 12.47
C LEU A 215 -20.54 -12.72 10.95
N ILE A 216 -21.31 -13.57 10.26
CA ILE A 216 -21.39 -13.54 8.80
C ILE A 216 -21.97 -12.21 8.32
N ASP A 217 -23.06 -11.73 8.92
CA ASP A 217 -23.66 -10.43 8.57
C ASP A 217 -22.70 -9.25 8.76
N ALA A 218 -21.84 -9.30 9.77
CA ALA A 218 -20.85 -8.27 10.03
C ALA A 218 -19.73 -8.27 8.97
N PHE A 219 -19.12 -9.43 8.73
CA PHE A 219 -17.89 -9.51 7.92
C PHE A 219 -18.14 -9.75 6.42
N PHE A 220 -19.28 -10.35 6.08
CA PHE A 220 -19.73 -10.66 4.73
C PHE A 220 -21.15 -10.08 4.51
N PRO A 221 -21.29 -8.74 4.49
CA PRO A 221 -22.58 -8.11 4.27
C PRO A 221 -23.15 -8.50 2.90
N GLU A 222 -24.48 -8.55 2.82
CA GLU A 222 -25.20 -8.73 1.55
C GLU A 222 -24.90 -7.59 0.57
N GLU A 223 -24.99 -7.88 -0.73
CA GLU A 223 -24.73 -6.90 -1.80
C GLU A 223 -25.57 -5.63 -1.62
N LYS A 224 -26.86 -5.78 -1.28
CA LYS A 224 -27.79 -4.68 -1.03
C LYS A 224 -27.43 -3.78 0.17
N VAL A 225 -26.56 -4.27 1.07
CA VAL A 225 -26.09 -3.52 2.24
C VAL A 225 -24.83 -2.76 1.87
N ARG A 226 -23.83 -3.48 1.35
CA ARG A 226 -22.51 -2.92 1.04
C ARG A 226 -22.48 -1.98 -0.17
N ARG A 227 -23.45 -2.07 -1.07
CA ARG A 227 -23.61 -1.18 -2.24
C ARG A 227 -24.43 0.08 -1.95
N LYS A 228 -24.78 0.35 -0.68
CA LYS A 228 -25.46 1.60 -0.33
C LYS A 228 -24.49 2.77 -0.36
N ALA A 229 -24.98 3.93 -0.79
CA ALA A 229 -24.22 5.17 -0.73
C ALA A 229 -23.80 5.46 0.73
N GLY A 230 -22.53 5.81 0.94
CA GLY A 230 -21.98 6.07 2.27
C GLY A 230 -21.77 4.82 3.13
N PHE A 231 -21.77 3.62 2.55
CA PHE A 231 -21.39 2.41 3.26
C PHE A 231 -19.92 2.47 3.64
N ASP A 232 -19.65 2.43 4.95
CA ASP A 232 -18.32 2.23 5.51
C ASP A 232 -18.26 0.86 6.20
N ARG A 233 -17.22 0.08 5.87
CA ARG A 233 -17.10 -1.30 6.35
C ARG A 233 -16.76 -1.37 7.84
N GLU A 234 -15.96 -0.45 8.34
CA GLU A 234 -15.54 -0.44 9.74
C GLU A 234 -16.73 -0.06 10.64
N ASP A 235 -17.45 1.00 10.27
CA ASP A 235 -18.67 1.44 10.95
C ASP A 235 -19.74 0.35 10.93
N TRP A 236 -19.93 -0.34 9.80
CA TRP A 236 -20.89 -1.44 9.69
C TRP A 236 -20.58 -2.59 10.64
N VAL A 237 -19.31 -3.01 10.69
CA VAL A 237 -18.86 -4.10 11.56
C VAL A 237 -19.03 -3.71 13.02
N GLU A 238 -18.70 -2.47 13.37
CA GLU A 238 -18.86 -1.93 14.71
C GLU A 238 -20.32 -1.86 15.14
N GLN A 239 -21.23 -1.37 14.28
CA GLN A 239 -22.67 -1.34 14.56
C GLN A 239 -23.26 -2.74 14.70
N THR A 240 -22.77 -3.70 13.90
CA THR A 240 -23.29 -5.07 13.91
C THR A 240 -22.83 -5.86 15.13
N LEU A 241 -21.57 -5.71 15.55
CA LEU A 241 -20.95 -6.52 16.60
C LEU A 241 -20.79 -5.81 17.95
N GLY A 242 -20.68 -4.49 17.94
CA GLY A 242 -20.36 -3.65 19.09
C GLY A 242 -18.84 -3.56 19.35
N LYS A 243 -18.38 -2.38 19.79
CA LYS A 243 -16.96 -2.09 20.09
C LYS A 243 -16.31 -3.11 21.04
N ASP A 244 -17.00 -3.43 22.13
CA ASP A 244 -16.46 -4.30 23.18
C ASP A 244 -16.20 -5.72 22.67
N TYR A 245 -17.14 -6.25 21.90
CA TYR A 245 -17.04 -7.60 21.34
C TYR A 245 -15.95 -7.69 20.26
N LEU A 246 -15.78 -6.64 19.45
CA LEU A 246 -14.68 -6.55 18.49
C LEU A 246 -13.32 -6.54 19.19
N ALA A 247 -13.18 -5.78 20.27
CA ALA A 247 -11.95 -5.75 21.06
C ALA A 247 -11.61 -7.14 21.65
N GLU A 248 -12.61 -7.90 22.09
CA GLU A 248 -12.41 -9.28 22.55
C GLU A 248 -11.97 -10.23 21.42
N LEU A 249 -12.58 -10.13 20.24
CA LEU A 249 -12.18 -10.94 19.08
C LEU A 249 -10.74 -10.65 18.67
N GLN A 250 -10.34 -9.38 18.62
CA GLN A 250 -8.97 -8.99 18.30
C GLN A 250 -7.97 -9.53 19.34
N LYS A 251 -8.31 -9.46 20.64
CA LYS A 251 -7.48 -10.05 21.71
C LYS A 251 -7.34 -11.57 21.56
N LYS A 252 -8.39 -12.27 21.16
CA LYS A 252 -8.35 -13.73 20.93
C LYS A 252 -7.48 -14.09 19.72
N ARG A 253 -7.59 -13.34 18.63
CA ARG A 253 -6.76 -13.54 17.43
C ARG A 253 -5.26 -13.35 17.73
N ARG A 254 -4.90 -12.28 18.44
CA ARG A 254 -3.51 -12.01 18.86
C ARG A 254 -2.91 -13.06 19.81
N ARG A 255 -3.74 -13.87 20.46
CA ARG A 255 -3.29 -14.98 21.33
C ARG A 255 -3.15 -16.30 20.56
N ALA A 256 -3.71 -16.40 19.37
CA ALA A 256 -3.66 -17.58 18.52
C ALA A 256 -2.55 -17.51 17.46
N GLU A 257 -2.01 -16.32 17.24
CA GLU A 257 -0.80 -16.02 16.44
C GLU A 257 0.45 -16.08 17.32
#